data_AF-A0A7W0SXW2-F1
#
_entry.id   AF-A0A7W0SXW2-F1
#
_cell.length_a   1.000
_cell.length_b   1.000
_cell.length_c   1.000
_cell.angle_alpha   90.00
_cell.angle_beta   90.00
_cell.angle_gamma   90.00
#
_symmetry.space_group_name_H-M   'P 1'
#
loop_
_entity.id
_entity.type
_entity.pdbx_description
1 polymer ?
#
loop_
_entity_poly.entity_id
_entity_poly.type
_entity_poly.pdbx_seq_one_letter_code
_entity_poly.pdbx_strand_id
1 'polypeptide(L)'
;LFLSANAVGLLVVAAFNSTPYAYDRLHDRYAFYLVPLWLIVLVVWLADGLPRPFVATASGVVVALALPAILPFRQLANEAGIDTVPGALWVWLESQTAGPGAISGRLVLAVFVVGLLLAGLLVPRRWRLALPTAVLAVFAATAIFAWDRMLDAPENAVLEGGFEPAWIDAVLPDDARVTKLYLESAVCPASSLTRHALFATEFFNVTVDRAAYIGDSIPDGIPLDRVEVEGGRLVFENGAPFVADFVYTQPGIELAGEQLATGTAAGLVLWQTDGEVSVVGADTTADVRTADCAA
;
A
#
# COMPACT_ATOMS: atom_id res chain seq x y z
N LEU A 1 -22.78 6.13 22.86
CA LEU A 1 -21.51 5.38 22.70
C LEU A 1 -21.25 5.00 21.24
N PHE A 2 -22.06 4.14 20.60
CA PHE A 2 -21.86 3.71 19.20
C PHE A 2 -21.74 4.88 18.21
N LEU A 3 -22.70 5.81 18.20
CA LEU A 3 -22.67 6.98 17.31
C LEU A 3 -21.43 7.86 17.57
N SER A 4 -21.07 8.04 18.83
CA SER A 4 -19.90 8.83 19.23
C SER A 4 -18.59 8.15 18.78
N ALA A 5 -18.47 6.83 18.96
CA ALA A 5 -17.29 6.06 18.52
C ALA A 5 -17.15 6.10 16.99
N ASN A 6 -18.26 6.00 16.26
CA ASN A 6 -18.28 6.13 14.80
C ASN A 6 -17.90 7.53 14.32
N ALA A 7 -18.54 8.56 14.87
CA ALA A 7 -18.28 9.94 14.48
C ALA A 7 -16.83 10.33 14.78
N VAL A 8 -16.34 10.02 15.99
CA VAL A 8 -14.95 10.31 16.38
C VAL A 8 -13.97 9.47 15.57
N GLY A 9 -14.21 8.17 15.40
CA GLY A 9 -13.34 7.30 14.62
C GLY A 9 -13.21 7.76 13.16
N LEU A 10 -14.33 8.07 12.51
CA LEU A 10 -14.33 8.61 11.14
C LEU A 10 -13.69 10.00 11.05
N LEU A 11 -13.88 10.87 12.04
CA LEU A 11 -13.21 12.17 12.10
C LEU A 11 -11.70 12.03 12.27
N VAL A 12 -11.23 11.08 13.07
CA VAL A 12 -9.79 10.78 13.23
C VAL A 12 -9.22 10.25 11.91
N VAL A 13 -9.91 9.32 11.25
CA VAL A 13 -9.54 8.83 9.92
C VAL A 13 -9.45 9.98 8.92
N ALA A 14 -10.47 10.84 8.86
CA ALA A 14 -10.51 11.97 7.94
C ALA A 14 -9.39 12.99 8.25
N ALA A 15 -9.15 13.29 9.53
CA ALA A 15 -8.09 14.20 9.96
C ALA A 15 -6.70 13.66 9.57
N PHE A 16 -6.42 12.37 9.83
CA PHE A 16 -5.15 11.75 9.45
C PHE A 16 -4.94 11.77 7.94
N ASN A 17 -5.94 11.32 7.17
CA ASN A 17 -5.89 11.31 5.70
C ASN A 17 -5.77 12.71 5.08
N SER A 18 -6.12 13.78 5.81
CA SER A 18 -5.94 15.17 5.36
C SER A 18 -4.52 15.73 5.58
N THR A 19 -3.62 14.98 6.22
CA THR A 19 -2.24 15.42 6.47
C THR A 19 -1.30 15.08 5.31
N PRO A 20 -0.19 15.82 5.13
CA PRO A 20 0.85 15.47 4.16
C PRO A 20 1.45 14.06 4.38
N TYR A 21 1.43 13.58 5.62
CA TYR A 21 1.95 12.26 6.01
C TYR A 21 1.03 11.10 5.60
N ALA A 22 -0.18 11.38 5.13
CA ALA A 22 -1.04 10.36 4.54
C ALA A 22 -0.61 9.99 3.11
N TYR A 23 0.32 10.75 2.51
CA TYR A 23 0.87 10.52 1.17
C TYR A 23 -0.19 10.46 0.05
N ASP A 24 -1.30 11.19 0.19
CA ASP A 24 -2.49 11.14 -0.69
C ASP A 24 -3.11 9.73 -0.81
N ARG A 25 -2.83 8.86 0.17
CA ARG A 25 -3.34 7.49 0.24
C ARG A 25 -4.53 7.43 1.17
N LEU A 26 -5.45 6.51 0.88
CA LEU A 26 -6.56 6.19 1.76
C LEU A 26 -6.11 5.17 2.81
N HIS A 27 -5.87 5.62 4.04
CA HIS A 27 -5.52 4.75 5.16
C HIS A 27 -6.79 4.24 5.85
N ASP A 28 -7.19 3.01 5.56
CA ASP A 28 -8.39 2.40 6.14
C ASP A 28 -8.17 1.72 7.50
N ARG A 29 -6.90 1.58 7.91
CA ARG A 29 -6.48 0.82 9.11
C ARG A 29 -7.18 1.28 10.38
N TYR A 30 -7.61 2.54 10.41
CA TYR A 30 -8.37 3.11 11.52
C TYR A 30 -9.88 2.83 11.44
N ALA A 31 -10.43 2.60 10.25
CA ALA A 31 -11.82 2.16 10.07
C ALA A 31 -12.00 0.68 10.44
N PHE A 32 -10.94 -0.13 10.38
CA PHE A 32 -10.94 -1.53 10.86
C PHE A 32 -11.50 -1.66 12.29
N TYR A 33 -11.17 -0.73 13.19
CA TYR A 33 -11.66 -0.74 14.58
C TYR A 33 -13.18 -0.50 14.70
N LEU A 34 -13.82 0.08 13.69
CA LEU A 34 -15.27 0.33 13.67
C LEU A 34 -16.07 -0.90 13.23
N VAL A 35 -15.45 -1.80 12.44
CA VAL A 35 -16.12 -2.98 11.89
C VAL A 35 -16.69 -3.91 12.97
N PRO A 36 -15.96 -4.28 14.04
CA PRO A 36 -16.52 -5.09 15.12
C PRO A 36 -17.76 -4.44 15.77
N LEU A 37 -17.75 -3.12 15.94
CA LEU A 37 -18.90 -2.39 16.50
C LEU A 37 -20.11 -2.49 15.56
N TRP A 38 -19.90 -2.39 14.24
CA TRP A 38 -20.96 -2.55 13.25
C TRP A 38 -21.54 -3.97 13.26
N LEU A 39 -20.70 -4.99 13.38
CA LEU A 39 -21.14 -6.39 13.48
C LEU A 39 -21.93 -6.64 14.75
N ILE A 40 -21.52 -6.07 15.90
CA ILE A 40 -22.27 -6.17 17.16
C ILE A 40 -23.64 -5.51 16.99
N VAL A 41 -23.71 -4.31 16.41
CA VAL A 41 -25.00 -3.63 16.15
C VAL A 41 -25.86 -4.45 15.20
N LEU A 42 -25.29 -5.06 14.16
CA LEU A 42 -26.01 -5.95 13.25
C LEU A 42 -26.61 -7.15 14.00
N VAL A 43 -25.85 -7.79 14.90
CA VAL A 43 -26.31 -8.92 15.70
C VAL A 43 -27.42 -8.51 16.66
N VAL A 44 -27.27 -7.39 17.37
CA VAL A 44 -28.30 -6.85 18.27
C VAL A 44 -29.57 -6.52 17.47
N TRP A 45 -29.42 -5.86 16.33
CA TRP A 45 -30.53 -5.53 15.43
C TRP A 45 -31.27 -6.77 14.90
N LEU A 46 -30.54 -7.87 14.62
CA LEU A 46 -31.14 -9.15 14.25
C LEU A 46 -31.84 -9.84 15.43
N ALA A 47 -31.30 -9.72 16.64
CA ALA A 47 -31.82 -10.34 17.85
C ALA A 47 -33.10 -9.67 18.36
N ASP A 48 -33.16 -8.34 18.33
CA ASP A 48 -34.28 -7.57 18.87
C ASP A 48 -35.59 -7.80 18.10
N GLY A 49 -35.50 -8.12 16.80
CA GLY A 49 -36.68 -8.35 15.96
C GLY A 49 -37.58 -7.11 15.79
N LEU A 50 -38.41 -7.08 14.75
CA LEU A 50 -39.34 -5.97 14.46
C LEU A 50 -40.34 -5.73 15.62
N PRO A 51 -40.81 -4.48 15.87
CA PRO A 51 -40.90 -3.36 14.93
C PRO A 51 -39.77 -2.33 15.03
N ARG A 52 -39.28 -1.90 13.86
CA ARG A 52 -38.15 -0.97 13.74
C ARG A 52 -38.67 0.47 13.72
N PRO A 53 -38.07 1.39 14.50
CA PRO A 53 -38.42 2.80 14.39
C PRO A 53 -38.07 3.32 12.99
N PHE A 54 -39.06 3.93 12.33
CA PHE A 54 -38.97 4.38 10.94
C PHE A 54 -37.78 5.33 10.73
N VAL A 55 -37.59 6.29 11.64
CA VAL A 55 -36.51 7.28 11.55
C VAL A 55 -35.13 6.62 11.57
N ALA A 56 -34.90 5.66 12.47
CA ALA A 56 -33.62 4.95 12.54
C ALA A 56 -33.37 4.14 11.26
N THR A 57 -34.40 3.45 10.76
CA THR A 57 -34.31 2.66 9.52
C THR A 57 -34.02 3.55 8.32
N ALA A 58 -34.75 4.66 8.17
CA ALA A 58 -34.56 5.62 7.09
C ALA A 58 -33.16 6.24 7.15
N SER A 59 -32.69 6.65 8.33
CA SER A 59 -31.34 7.20 8.49
C SER A 59 -30.24 6.18 8.13
N GLY A 60 -30.39 4.92 8.55
CA GLY A 60 -29.45 3.85 8.20
C GLY A 60 -29.41 3.57 6.70
N VAL A 61 -30.58 3.54 6.03
CA VAL A 61 -30.69 3.39 4.57
C VAL A 61 -29.98 4.55 3.85
N VAL A 62 -30.22 5.79 4.27
CA VAL A 62 -29.58 6.97 3.67
C VAL A 62 -28.06 6.89 3.81
N VAL A 63 -27.56 6.58 5.00
CA VAL A 63 -26.11 6.46 5.23
C VAL A 63 -25.50 5.32 4.40
N ALA A 64 -26.16 4.15 4.37
CA ALA A 64 -25.69 3.00 3.62
C ALA A 64 -25.62 3.27 2.10
N LEU A 65 -26.57 4.03 1.56
CA LEU A 65 -26.57 4.40 0.14
C LEU A 65 -25.63 5.58 -0.18
N ALA A 66 -25.43 6.50 0.76
CA ALA A 66 -24.50 7.61 0.60
C ALA A 66 -23.05 7.11 0.48
N LEU A 67 -22.68 6.07 1.25
CA LEU A 67 -21.32 5.52 1.27
C LEU A 67 -20.81 5.11 -0.13
N PRO A 68 -21.45 4.21 -0.90
CA PRO A 68 -21.05 3.90 -2.27
C PRO A 68 -21.07 5.10 -3.22
N ALA A 69 -21.85 6.15 -2.92
CA ALA A 69 -21.95 7.34 -3.75
C ALA A 69 -20.78 8.31 -3.55
N ILE A 70 -20.20 8.36 -2.35
CA ILE A 70 -19.06 9.23 -2.01
C ILE A 70 -17.72 8.49 -2.01
N LEU A 71 -17.75 7.16 -2.11
CA LEU A 71 -16.55 6.32 -2.09
C LEU A 71 -15.62 6.67 -3.27
N PRO A 72 -14.35 7.06 -3.01
CA PRO A 72 -13.43 7.42 -4.07
C PRO A 72 -12.78 6.17 -4.67
N PHE A 73 -13.52 5.49 -5.57
CA PHE A 73 -13.07 4.24 -6.20
C PHE A 73 -11.70 4.32 -6.88
N ARG A 74 -11.34 5.48 -7.44
CA ARG A 74 -9.99 5.70 -8.01
C ARG A 74 -8.89 5.59 -6.97
N GLN A 75 -9.08 6.21 -5.80
CA GLN A 75 -8.11 6.16 -4.71
C GLN A 75 -8.06 4.75 -4.09
N LEU A 76 -9.21 4.09 -3.96
CA LEU A 76 -9.28 2.69 -3.56
C LEU A 76 -8.52 1.77 -4.52
N ALA A 77 -8.69 1.94 -5.83
CA ALA A 77 -8.00 1.10 -6.81
C ALA A 77 -6.47 1.29 -6.76
N ASN A 78 -6.01 2.51 -6.50
CA ASN A 78 -4.58 2.81 -6.37
C ASN A 78 -3.97 2.22 -5.08
N GLU A 79 -4.77 2.08 -4.01
CA GLU A 79 -4.31 1.68 -2.67
C GLU A 79 -4.77 0.26 -2.25
N ALA A 80 -5.47 -0.47 -3.12
CA ALA A 80 -6.08 -1.79 -2.84
C ALA A 80 -5.10 -2.93 -2.57
N GLY A 81 -3.79 -2.66 -2.54
CA GLY A 81 -2.74 -3.63 -2.23
C GLY A 81 -1.92 -3.31 -0.98
N ILE A 82 -2.17 -2.19 -0.30
CA ILE A 82 -1.35 -1.77 0.86
C ILE A 82 -2.24 -1.32 2.03
N ASP A 83 -3.14 -0.36 1.79
CA ASP A 83 -3.82 0.40 2.85
C ASP A 83 -5.37 0.35 2.79
N THR A 84 -5.96 -0.46 1.88
CA THR A 84 -7.44 -0.53 1.69
C THR A 84 -8.06 -1.94 1.60
N VAL A 85 -7.84 -2.78 2.60
CA VAL A 85 -8.25 -4.22 2.66
C VAL A 85 -9.76 -4.47 2.38
N PRO A 86 -10.72 -3.75 3.00
CA PRO A 86 -12.15 -3.91 2.75
C PRO A 86 -12.58 -3.55 1.33
N GLY A 87 -11.75 -2.81 0.58
CA GLY A 87 -11.98 -2.41 -0.80
C GLY A 87 -11.64 -3.49 -1.85
N ALA A 88 -10.85 -4.50 -1.48
CA ALA A 88 -10.21 -5.42 -2.43
C ALA A 88 -11.20 -6.13 -3.38
N LEU A 89 -12.30 -6.68 -2.85
CA LEU A 89 -13.35 -7.33 -3.66
C LEU A 89 -13.97 -6.36 -4.68
N TRP A 90 -14.25 -5.13 -4.25
CA TRP A 90 -14.95 -4.14 -5.07
C TRP A 90 -14.05 -3.57 -6.17
N VAL A 91 -12.77 -3.39 -5.86
CA VAL A 91 -11.74 -3.01 -6.85
C VAL A 91 -11.49 -4.15 -7.83
N TRP A 92 -11.46 -5.40 -7.36
CA TRP A 92 -11.37 -6.55 -8.26
C TRP A 92 -12.57 -6.59 -9.21
N LEU A 93 -13.80 -6.45 -8.69
CA LEU A 93 -15.02 -6.35 -9.51
C LEU A 93 -14.97 -5.17 -10.49
N GLU A 94 -14.43 -4.03 -10.07
CA GLU A 94 -14.21 -2.89 -10.97
C GLU A 94 -13.23 -3.23 -12.09
N SER A 95 -12.11 -3.91 -11.78
CA SER A 95 -11.14 -4.34 -12.80
C SER A 95 -11.72 -5.34 -13.79
N GLN A 96 -12.60 -6.26 -13.35
CA GLN A 96 -13.27 -7.22 -14.24
C GLN A 96 -14.36 -6.55 -15.09
N THR A 97 -14.87 -5.40 -14.67
CA THR A 97 -15.92 -4.64 -15.35
C THR A 97 -15.38 -3.43 -16.11
N ALA A 98 -14.06 -3.19 -16.06
CA ALA A 98 -13.39 -2.08 -16.73
C ALA A 98 -13.48 -2.24 -18.26
N GLY A 99 -14.40 -1.50 -18.88
CA GLY A 99 -14.65 -1.45 -20.31
C GLY A 99 -15.73 -0.41 -20.63
N PRO A 100 -16.08 -0.19 -21.92
CA PRO A 100 -17.10 0.80 -22.33
C PRO A 100 -18.54 0.45 -21.94
N GLY A 101 -18.74 -0.48 -20.99
CA GLY A 101 -20.04 -0.92 -20.51
C GLY A 101 -20.63 -0.04 -19.41
N ALA A 102 -21.93 -0.21 -19.14
CA ALA A 102 -22.63 0.52 -18.09
C ALA A 102 -22.40 -0.05 -16.67
N ILE A 103 -21.71 -1.19 -16.55
CA ILE A 103 -21.47 -1.88 -15.28
C ILE A 103 -20.10 -1.44 -14.74
N SER A 104 -20.08 -0.95 -13.51
CA SER A 104 -18.87 -0.60 -12.76
C SER A 104 -18.88 -1.27 -11.39
N GLY A 105 -17.72 -1.44 -10.77
CA GLY A 105 -17.62 -1.95 -9.39
C GLY A 105 -18.46 -1.13 -8.40
N ARG A 106 -18.54 0.18 -8.62
CA ARG A 106 -19.44 1.09 -7.89
C ARG A 106 -20.92 0.74 -8.03
N LEU A 107 -21.38 0.44 -9.24
CA LEU A 107 -22.75 0.01 -9.47
C LEU A 107 -23.03 -1.34 -8.80
N VAL A 108 -22.09 -2.29 -8.89
CA VAL A 108 -22.22 -3.60 -8.25
C VAL A 108 -22.31 -3.46 -6.72
N LEU A 109 -21.47 -2.62 -6.12
CA LEU A 109 -21.54 -2.30 -4.69
C LEU A 109 -22.89 -1.67 -4.32
N ALA A 110 -23.37 -0.69 -5.10
CA ALA A 110 -24.66 -0.04 -4.85
C ALA A 110 -25.82 -1.04 -4.90
N VAL A 111 -25.85 -1.92 -5.92
CA VAL A 111 -26.85 -2.98 -6.05
C VAL A 111 -26.76 -3.97 -4.88
N PHE A 112 -25.55 -4.34 -4.47
CA PHE A 112 -25.33 -5.21 -3.32
C PHE A 112 -25.88 -4.60 -2.02
N VAL A 113 -25.58 -3.31 -1.77
CA VAL A 113 -26.11 -2.58 -0.59
C VAL A 113 -27.63 -2.52 -0.62
N VAL A 114 -28.24 -2.19 -1.75
CA VAL A 114 -29.70 -2.20 -1.92
C VAL A 114 -30.25 -3.60 -1.65
N GLY A 115 -29.61 -4.65 -2.17
CA GLY A 115 -29.95 -6.05 -1.93
C GLY A 115 -29.92 -6.42 -0.44
N LEU A 116 -28.89 -6.01 0.30
CA LEU A 116 -28.79 -6.22 1.74
C LEU A 116 -29.89 -5.47 2.52
N LEU A 117 -30.20 -4.24 2.13
CA LEU A 117 -31.26 -3.45 2.76
C LEU A 117 -32.63 -4.11 2.55
N LEU A 118 -32.93 -4.53 1.32
CA LEU A 118 -34.15 -5.25 0.99
C LEU A 118 -34.21 -6.60 1.70
N ALA A 119 -33.11 -7.34 1.76
CA ALA A 119 -33.01 -8.59 2.51
C ALA A 119 -33.29 -8.35 3.99
N GLY A 120 -32.71 -7.31 4.58
CA GLY A 120 -32.96 -6.92 5.97
C GLY A 120 -34.44 -6.62 6.25
N LEU A 121 -35.18 -6.07 5.29
CA LEU A 121 -36.60 -5.73 5.43
C LEU A 121 -37.55 -6.91 5.14
N LEU A 122 -37.22 -7.75 4.17
CA LEU A 122 -38.14 -8.72 3.57
C LEU A 122 -37.82 -10.18 3.94
N VAL A 123 -36.62 -10.48 4.44
CA VAL A 123 -36.23 -11.86 4.75
C VAL A 123 -37.06 -12.39 5.93
N PRO A 124 -37.82 -13.49 5.74
CA PRO A 124 -38.63 -14.06 6.80
C PRO A 124 -37.75 -14.60 7.94
N ARG A 125 -38.25 -14.58 9.18
CA ARG A 125 -37.53 -15.05 10.39
C ARG A 125 -36.87 -16.44 10.26
N ARG A 126 -37.45 -17.35 9.46
CA ARG A 126 -36.89 -18.69 9.19
C ARG A 126 -35.51 -18.65 8.52
N TRP A 127 -35.19 -17.57 7.83
CA TRP A 127 -33.92 -17.33 7.15
C TRP A 127 -33.03 -16.32 7.91
N ARG A 128 -33.19 -16.21 9.23
CA ARG A 128 -32.41 -15.29 10.08
C ARG A 128 -30.89 -15.40 9.93
N LEU A 129 -30.39 -16.56 9.50
CA LEU A 129 -28.97 -16.79 9.24
C LEU A 129 -28.52 -16.35 7.83
N ALA A 130 -29.44 -16.12 6.89
CA ALA A 130 -29.08 -15.76 5.52
C ALA A 130 -28.30 -14.44 5.46
N LEU A 131 -28.72 -13.43 6.23
CA LEU A 131 -28.04 -12.13 6.28
C LEU A 131 -26.62 -12.22 6.87
N PRO A 132 -26.39 -12.79 8.08
CA PRO A 132 -25.03 -12.93 8.60
C PRO A 132 -24.17 -13.86 7.75
N THR A 133 -24.73 -14.92 7.14
CA THR A 133 -23.97 -15.76 6.19
C THR A 133 -23.57 -14.97 4.94
N ALA A 134 -24.44 -14.13 4.39
CA ALA A 134 -24.10 -13.27 3.25
C ALA A 134 -23.00 -12.25 3.61
N VAL A 135 -23.08 -11.64 4.79
CA VAL A 135 -22.04 -10.76 5.31
C VAL A 135 -20.72 -11.53 5.45
N LEU A 136 -20.73 -12.68 6.10
CA LEU A 136 -19.55 -13.53 6.26
C LEU A 136 -18.93 -13.94 4.92
N ALA A 137 -19.76 -14.30 3.93
CA ALA A 137 -19.30 -14.65 2.59
C ALA A 137 -18.60 -13.47 1.90
N VAL A 138 -19.11 -12.24 2.07
CA VAL A 138 -18.43 -11.04 1.57
C VAL A 138 -17.12 -10.79 2.30
N PHE A 139 -17.08 -10.92 3.63
CA PHE A 139 -15.83 -10.80 4.38
C PHE A 139 -14.79 -11.83 3.92
N ALA A 140 -15.20 -13.09 3.71
CA ALA A 140 -14.32 -14.14 3.21
C ALA A 140 -13.82 -13.85 1.79
N ALA A 141 -14.71 -13.43 0.87
CA ALA A 141 -14.33 -13.05 -0.48
C ALA A 141 -13.36 -11.86 -0.49
N THR A 142 -13.66 -10.81 0.29
CA THR A 142 -12.78 -9.66 0.46
C THR A 142 -11.41 -10.07 1.02
N ALA A 143 -11.37 -10.96 2.00
CA ALA A 143 -10.11 -11.46 2.56
C ALA A 143 -9.28 -12.25 1.53
N ILE A 144 -9.92 -13.09 0.70
CA ILE A 144 -9.25 -13.84 -0.37
C ILE A 144 -8.64 -12.88 -1.41
N PHE A 145 -9.43 -11.91 -1.90
CA PHE A 145 -8.93 -10.96 -2.89
C PHE A 145 -7.91 -9.98 -2.32
N ALA A 146 -8.00 -9.65 -1.03
CA ALA A 146 -6.98 -8.86 -0.35
C ALA A 146 -5.68 -9.66 -0.24
N TRP A 147 -5.73 -10.94 0.14
CA TRP A 147 -4.55 -11.79 0.21
C TRP A 147 -3.81 -11.86 -1.13
N ASP A 148 -4.54 -12.21 -2.20
CA ASP A 148 -4.00 -12.29 -3.57
C ASP A 148 -3.32 -10.99 -4.00
N ARG A 149 -3.88 -9.82 -3.63
CA ARG A 149 -3.30 -8.52 -4.01
C ARG A 149 -2.20 -7.99 -3.10
N MET A 150 -2.21 -8.32 -1.81
CA MET A 150 -1.29 -7.73 -0.83
C MET A 150 -0.04 -8.58 -0.61
N LEU A 151 -0.16 -9.90 -0.76
CA LEU A 151 0.92 -10.83 -0.48
C LEU A 151 1.39 -11.48 -1.78
N ASP A 152 0.48 -12.19 -2.45
CA ASP A 152 0.88 -12.98 -3.61
C ASP A 152 1.29 -12.08 -4.79
N ALA A 153 0.52 -11.04 -5.13
CA ALA A 153 0.82 -10.21 -6.30
C ALA A 153 2.14 -9.43 -6.21
N PRO A 154 2.49 -8.74 -5.10
CA PRO A 154 3.76 -8.03 -5.00
C PRO A 154 4.94 -8.99 -4.89
N GLU A 155 4.83 -10.07 -4.12
CA GLU A 155 5.89 -11.09 -4.01
C GLU A 155 6.14 -11.76 -5.37
N ASN A 156 5.08 -12.21 -6.05
CA ASN A 156 5.18 -12.82 -7.37
C ASN A 156 5.72 -11.84 -8.41
N ALA A 157 5.34 -10.56 -8.34
CA ALA A 157 5.83 -9.55 -9.28
C ALA A 157 7.31 -9.22 -9.02
N VAL A 158 7.72 -9.06 -7.76
CA VAL A 158 9.12 -8.78 -7.40
C VAL A 158 10.04 -9.95 -7.75
N LEU A 159 9.57 -11.18 -7.52
CA LEU A 159 10.33 -12.41 -7.79
C LEU A 159 10.01 -13.02 -9.16
N GLU A 160 9.27 -12.30 -10.01
CA GLU A 160 8.89 -12.77 -11.34
C GLU A 160 10.15 -13.06 -12.16
N GLY A 161 10.20 -14.24 -12.79
CA GLY A 161 11.40 -14.71 -13.49
C GLY A 161 12.30 -15.64 -12.66
N GLY A 162 11.89 -15.99 -11.44
CA GLY A 162 12.58 -16.98 -10.61
C GLY A 162 13.77 -16.42 -9.83
N PHE A 163 13.69 -15.13 -9.44
CA PHE A 163 14.69 -14.53 -8.58
C PHE A 163 14.63 -15.14 -7.17
N GLU A 164 15.80 -15.31 -6.56
CA GLU A 164 15.93 -15.71 -5.16
C GLU A 164 15.53 -14.55 -4.24
N PRO A 165 14.67 -14.74 -3.22
CA PRO A 165 14.37 -13.69 -2.25
C PRO A 165 15.61 -13.06 -1.61
N ALA A 166 16.56 -13.91 -1.19
CA ALA A 166 17.82 -13.53 -0.57
C ALA A 166 18.97 -13.38 -1.59
N TRP A 167 18.72 -12.71 -2.72
CA TRP A 167 19.68 -12.63 -3.84
C TRP A 167 21.00 -11.90 -3.50
N ILE A 168 21.01 -10.99 -2.53
CA ILE A 168 22.23 -10.30 -2.08
C ILE A 168 23.05 -11.26 -1.20
N ASP A 169 22.40 -11.91 -0.24
CA ASP A 169 23.06 -12.89 0.64
C ASP A 169 23.57 -14.12 -0.14
N ALA A 170 22.97 -14.42 -1.31
CA ALA A 170 23.44 -15.48 -2.18
C ALA A 170 24.78 -15.18 -2.87
N VAL A 171 25.21 -13.91 -2.94
CA VAL A 171 26.43 -13.48 -3.64
C VAL A 171 27.49 -12.89 -2.70
N LEU A 172 27.11 -12.45 -1.51
CA LEU A 172 28.01 -11.87 -0.52
C LEU A 172 28.30 -12.83 0.64
N PRO A 173 29.43 -12.64 1.36
CA PRO A 173 29.68 -13.37 2.59
C PRO A 173 28.76 -12.90 3.73
N ASP A 174 28.49 -13.79 4.69
CA ASP A 174 27.55 -13.57 5.80
C ASP A 174 27.89 -12.35 6.71
N ASP A 175 29.14 -11.88 6.69
CA ASP A 175 29.60 -10.72 7.48
C ASP A 175 29.62 -9.40 6.69
N ALA A 176 29.22 -9.43 5.42
CA ALA A 176 29.06 -8.22 4.62
C ALA A 176 27.97 -7.32 5.19
N ARG A 177 28.17 -6.00 5.00
CA ARG A 177 27.18 -4.98 5.37
C ARG A 177 26.77 -4.22 4.13
N VAL A 178 25.49 -4.27 3.82
CA VAL A 178 24.93 -3.71 2.61
C VAL A 178 24.02 -2.56 2.98
N THR A 179 24.22 -1.42 2.32
CA THR A 179 23.33 -0.28 2.49
C THR A 179 22.31 -0.20 1.37
N LYS A 180 21.03 -0.11 1.72
CA LYS A 180 19.96 0.30 0.82
C LYS A 180 20.11 1.78 0.52
N LEU A 181 20.26 2.13 -0.76
CA LEU A 181 20.19 3.52 -1.22
C LEU A 181 18.97 3.67 -2.12
N TYR A 182 18.18 4.72 -1.92
CA TYR A 182 17.02 4.96 -2.78
C TYR A 182 16.76 6.44 -3.01
N LEU A 183 16.07 6.73 -4.11
CA LEU A 183 15.54 8.04 -4.45
C LEU A 183 14.04 7.91 -4.76
N GLU A 184 13.20 8.59 -3.97
CA GLU A 184 11.75 8.62 -4.18
C GLU A 184 11.29 10.06 -4.31
N SER A 185 10.85 10.48 -5.50
CA SER A 185 10.57 11.88 -5.82
C SER A 185 9.11 12.12 -6.16
N ALA A 186 8.53 13.22 -5.67
CA ALA A 186 7.19 13.64 -6.07
C ALA A 186 7.06 13.98 -7.57
N VAL A 187 8.17 14.40 -8.20
CA VAL A 187 8.20 14.75 -9.63
C VAL A 187 8.16 13.50 -10.51
N CYS A 188 8.72 12.40 -9.99
CA CYS A 188 9.02 11.20 -10.72
C CYS A 188 9.03 10.04 -9.73
N PRO A 189 7.83 9.57 -9.35
CA PRO A 189 7.70 8.57 -8.31
C PRO A 189 8.20 7.23 -8.82
N ALA A 190 8.90 6.49 -7.96
CA ALA A 190 9.31 5.14 -8.27
C ALA A 190 8.08 4.28 -8.57
N SER A 191 8.23 3.32 -9.48
CA SER A 191 7.15 2.39 -9.78
C SER A 191 6.77 1.59 -8.52
N SER A 192 5.51 1.14 -8.43
CA SER A 192 5.09 0.26 -7.33
C SER A 192 5.98 -0.99 -7.25
N LEU A 193 6.39 -1.53 -8.39
CA LEU A 193 7.29 -2.69 -8.46
C LEU A 193 8.66 -2.38 -7.84
N THR A 194 9.29 -1.26 -8.23
CA THR A 194 10.59 -0.83 -7.68
C THR A 194 10.51 -0.64 -6.18
N ARG A 195 9.46 0.02 -5.69
CA ARG A 195 9.26 0.26 -4.26
C ARG A 195 9.11 -1.06 -3.49
N HIS A 196 8.27 -1.98 -3.97
CA HIS A 196 8.13 -3.30 -3.33
C HIS A 196 9.41 -4.12 -3.39
N ALA A 197 10.16 -4.06 -4.50
CA ALA A 197 11.44 -4.74 -4.63
C ALA A 197 12.48 -4.22 -3.64
N LEU A 198 12.54 -2.90 -3.41
CA LEU A 198 13.45 -2.28 -2.45
C LEU A 198 13.19 -2.78 -1.02
N PHE A 199 11.91 -2.86 -0.62
CA PHE A 199 11.50 -3.35 0.70
C PHE A 199 11.61 -4.87 0.84
N ALA A 200 11.25 -5.63 -0.19
CA ALA A 200 11.39 -7.09 -0.17
C ALA A 200 12.87 -7.48 -0.09
N THR A 201 13.75 -6.79 -0.83
CA THR A 201 15.20 -7.01 -0.75
C THR A 201 15.73 -6.72 0.65
N GLU A 202 15.31 -5.61 1.27
CA GLU A 202 15.65 -5.29 2.66
C GLU A 202 15.16 -6.37 3.64
N PHE A 203 13.95 -6.89 3.43
CA PHE A 203 13.34 -7.87 4.32
C PHE A 203 13.97 -9.27 4.23
N PHE A 204 14.32 -9.71 3.02
CA PHE A 204 14.79 -11.07 2.78
C PHE A 204 16.32 -11.24 2.84
N ASN A 205 17.09 -10.15 2.93
CA ASN A 205 18.56 -10.21 2.97
C ASN A 205 19.09 -9.74 4.33
N VAL A 206 19.71 -10.63 5.10
CA VAL A 206 20.20 -10.36 6.46
C VAL A 206 21.43 -9.45 6.48
N THR A 207 22.17 -9.37 5.37
CA THR A 207 23.33 -8.48 5.23
C THR A 207 22.93 -7.02 5.03
N VAL A 208 21.66 -6.74 4.71
CA VAL A 208 21.13 -5.38 4.60
C VAL A 208 20.84 -4.84 5.99
N ASP A 209 21.74 -4.01 6.53
CA ASP A 209 21.68 -3.51 7.90
C ASP A 209 21.48 -1.98 8.01
N ARG A 210 21.53 -1.28 6.88
CA ARG A 210 21.43 0.18 6.81
C ARG A 210 20.62 0.64 5.60
N ALA A 211 19.96 1.79 5.73
CA ALA A 211 19.30 2.48 4.63
C ALA A 211 19.60 3.98 4.65
N ALA A 212 19.71 4.57 3.45
CA ALA A 212 19.89 5.99 3.23
C ALA A 212 19.04 6.45 2.02
N TYR A 213 18.68 7.73 2.00
CA TYR A 213 17.90 8.32 0.91
C TYR A 213 18.56 9.56 0.33
N ILE A 214 18.39 9.77 -0.97
CA ILE A 214 19.03 10.88 -1.69
C ILE A 214 18.14 12.13 -1.66
N GLY A 215 18.71 13.26 -1.27
CA GLY A 215 18.14 14.60 -1.35
C GLY A 215 16.81 14.72 -0.63
N ASP A 216 15.82 15.25 -1.34
CA ASP A 216 14.47 15.46 -0.81
C ASP A 216 13.57 14.24 -1.01
N SER A 217 14.15 13.04 -1.01
CA SER A 217 13.34 11.83 -1.14
C SER A 217 12.30 11.76 -0.06
N ILE A 218 11.15 11.17 -0.41
CA ILE A 218 10.08 10.94 0.54
C ILE A 218 10.55 9.86 1.54
N PRO A 219 10.74 10.20 2.83
CA PRO A 219 11.20 9.23 3.81
C PRO A 219 10.06 8.26 4.15
N ASP A 220 10.43 7.02 4.43
CA ASP A 220 9.49 5.93 4.79
C ASP A 220 8.93 6.05 6.22
N GLY A 221 9.02 7.25 6.82
CA GLY A 221 8.54 7.55 8.18
C GLY A 221 9.48 7.08 9.30
N ILE A 222 10.62 6.48 8.96
CA ILE A 222 11.66 6.03 9.90
C ILE A 222 12.85 7.01 9.80
N PRO A 223 13.56 7.30 10.92
CA PRO A 223 14.81 8.06 10.86
C PRO A 223 15.84 7.31 9.99
N LEU A 224 16.12 7.86 8.82
CA LEU A 224 17.09 7.35 7.85
C LEU A 224 18.11 8.43 7.54
N ASP A 225 19.31 8.02 7.14
CA ASP A 225 20.34 8.97 6.76
C ASP A 225 19.99 9.65 5.43
N ARG A 226 19.97 10.99 5.44
CA ARG A 226 19.85 11.81 4.24
C ARG A 226 21.23 12.06 3.66
N VAL A 227 21.37 11.82 2.36
CA VAL A 227 22.58 12.13 1.60
C VAL A 227 22.27 13.02 0.42
N GLU A 228 23.17 13.91 0.05
CA GLU A 228 23.10 14.73 -1.16
C GLU A 228 24.23 14.37 -2.12
N VAL A 229 24.04 14.64 -3.41
CA VAL A 229 25.09 14.42 -4.42
C VAL A 229 25.81 15.75 -4.64
N GLU A 230 27.12 15.77 -4.34
CA GLU A 230 28.00 16.91 -4.50
C GLU A 230 29.25 16.55 -5.31
N GLY A 231 29.32 17.04 -6.55
CA GLY A 231 30.42 16.71 -7.46
C GLY A 231 30.52 15.21 -7.72
N GLY A 232 29.36 14.57 -7.86
CA GLY A 232 29.20 13.14 -8.05
C GLY A 232 29.39 12.28 -6.82
N ARG A 233 29.75 12.84 -5.66
CA ARG A 233 29.91 12.06 -4.41
C ARG A 233 28.67 12.18 -3.55
N LEU A 234 28.28 11.09 -2.90
CA LEU A 234 27.25 11.13 -1.86
C LEU A 234 27.86 11.67 -0.56
N VAL A 235 27.23 12.69 0.01
CA VAL A 235 27.66 13.33 1.25
C VAL A 235 26.48 13.47 2.21
N PHE A 236 26.72 13.34 3.50
CA PHE A 236 25.72 13.67 4.51
C PHE A 236 25.53 15.18 4.63
N GLU A 237 24.45 15.63 5.30
CA GLU A 237 24.17 17.06 5.54
C GLU A 237 25.32 17.82 6.25
N ASN A 238 26.16 17.10 6.99
CA ASN A 238 27.33 17.69 7.66
C ASN A 238 28.58 17.79 6.76
N GLY A 239 28.47 17.43 5.47
CA GLY A 239 29.54 17.43 4.48
C GLY A 239 30.50 16.23 4.57
N ALA A 240 30.27 15.28 5.49
CA ALA A 240 31.06 14.06 5.54
C ALA A 240 30.72 13.15 4.35
N PRO A 241 31.69 12.44 3.75
CA PRO A 241 31.42 11.50 2.67
C PRO A 241 30.58 10.34 3.16
N PHE A 242 29.62 9.91 2.34
CA PHE A 242 28.87 8.68 2.54
C PHE A 242 29.75 7.50 2.11
N VAL A 243 30.04 6.62 3.06
CA VAL A 243 30.93 5.47 2.87
C VAL A 243 30.17 4.19 3.12
N ALA A 244 30.29 3.26 2.18
CA ALA A 244 29.78 1.90 2.25
C ALA A 244 30.68 0.98 1.40
N ASP A 245 30.75 -0.30 1.74
CA ASP A 245 31.46 -1.29 0.91
C ASP A 245 30.53 -1.90 -0.16
N PHE A 246 29.25 -2.03 0.19
CA PHE A 246 28.21 -2.54 -0.69
C PHE A 246 26.96 -1.68 -0.62
N VAL A 247 26.41 -1.35 -1.78
CA VAL A 247 25.19 -0.56 -1.91
C VAL A 247 24.29 -1.22 -2.93
N TYR A 248 23.01 -1.43 -2.59
CA TYR A 248 22.02 -1.76 -3.60
C TYR A 248 21.05 -0.60 -3.80
N THR A 249 20.64 -0.41 -5.06
CA THR A 249 19.77 0.70 -5.47
C THR A 249 18.96 0.33 -6.71
N GLN A 250 18.06 1.22 -7.11
CA GLN A 250 17.23 1.10 -8.31
C GLN A 250 18.04 1.32 -9.61
N PRO A 251 17.60 0.77 -10.77
CA PRO A 251 18.41 0.71 -11.99
C PRO A 251 18.81 2.05 -12.59
N GLY A 252 18.10 3.13 -12.26
CA GLY A 252 18.43 4.48 -12.75
C GLY A 252 19.54 5.20 -11.97
N ILE A 253 20.07 4.57 -10.91
CA ILE A 253 21.17 5.12 -10.10
C ILE A 253 22.41 4.24 -10.30
N GLU A 254 23.30 4.68 -11.18
CA GLU A 254 24.58 4.02 -11.45
C GLU A 254 25.65 4.50 -10.46
N LEU A 255 26.30 3.58 -9.75
CA LEU A 255 27.34 3.92 -8.77
C LEU A 255 28.73 3.63 -9.32
N ALA A 256 29.72 4.41 -8.91
CA ALA A 256 31.10 4.13 -9.25
C ALA A 256 31.58 2.93 -8.44
N GLY A 257 31.98 1.86 -9.14
CA GLY A 257 32.38 0.61 -8.54
C GLY A 257 32.13 -0.57 -9.47
N GLU A 258 32.10 -1.77 -8.90
CA GLU A 258 31.79 -3.01 -9.63
C GLU A 258 30.34 -3.41 -9.38
N GLN A 259 29.57 -3.61 -10.45
CA GLN A 259 28.24 -4.22 -10.36
C GLN A 259 28.41 -5.72 -10.10
N LEU A 260 28.00 -6.18 -8.92
CA LEU A 260 28.14 -7.59 -8.53
C LEU A 260 26.96 -8.44 -8.97
N ALA A 261 25.75 -7.90 -8.87
CA ALA A 261 24.53 -8.63 -9.18
C ALA A 261 23.37 -7.70 -9.55
N THR A 262 22.40 -8.26 -10.25
CA THR A 262 21.08 -7.66 -10.46
C THR A 262 20.03 -8.63 -9.93
N GLY A 263 19.11 -8.11 -9.12
CA GLY A 263 18.06 -8.91 -8.50
C GLY A 263 16.68 -8.30 -8.73
N THR A 264 15.66 -9.15 -8.57
CA THR A 264 14.24 -8.84 -8.72
C THR A 264 13.81 -8.43 -10.13
N ALA A 265 12.51 -8.52 -10.41
CA ALA A 265 11.93 -8.05 -11.67
C ALA A 265 12.02 -6.53 -11.84
N ALA A 266 12.27 -5.76 -10.75
CA ALA A 266 12.53 -4.33 -10.82
C ALA A 266 13.93 -3.98 -11.33
N GLY A 267 14.81 -4.97 -11.51
CA GLY A 267 16.19 -4.75 -11.95
C GLY A 267 17.03 -4.00 -10.92
N LEU A 268 16.82 -4.24 -9.62
CA LEU A 268 17.67 -3.65 -8.58
C LEU A 268 19.11 -4.12 -8.76
N VAL A 269 20.05 -3.24 -8.47
CA VAL A 269 21.47 -3.48 -8.75
C VAL A 269 22.26 -3.41 -7.45
N LEU A 270 23.09 -4.42 -7.20
CA LEU A 270 24.06 -4.46 -6.13
C LEU A 270 25.42 -4.03 -6.65
N TRP A 271 26.00 -3.02 -6.01
CA TRP A 271 27.29 -2.44 -6.32
C TRP A 271 28.26 -2.69 -5.17
N GLN A 272 29.48 -3.04 -5.52
CA GLN A 272 30.64 -2.94 -4.64
C GLN A 272 31.32 -1.60 -4.88
N THR A 273 31.47 -0.82 -3.82
CA THR A 273 32.04 0.53 -3.85
C THR A 273 33.44 0.54 -3.24
N ASP A 274 34.31 1.41 -3.75
CA ASP A 274 35.70 1.57 -3.26
C ASP A 274 35.77 2.46 -2.00
N GLY A 275 34.77 2.39 -1.12
CA GLY A 275 34.62 3.22 0.07
C GLY A 275 33.67 4.40 -0.13
N GLU A 276 34.16 5.55 -0.59
CA GLU A 276 33.30 6.72 -0.85
C GLU A 276 32.33 6.42 -2.00
N VAL A 277 31.04 6.49 -1.71
CA VAL A 277 30.02 6.21 -2.72
C VAL A 277 29.88 7.43 -3.63
N SER A 278 30.01 7.19 -4.94
CA SER A 278 29.80 8.21 -5.96
C SER A 278 28.87 7.71 -7.04
N VAL A 279 28.14 8.63 -7.66
CA VAL A 279 27.17 8.37 -8.72
C VAL A 279 27.83 8.69 -10.06
N VAL A 280 27.68 7.80 -11.03
CA VAL A 280 28.23 7.96 -12.37
C VAL A 280 27.31 8.84 -13.21
N GLY A 281 27.88 9.79 -13.95
CA GLY A 281 27.13 10.61 -14.90
C GLY A 281 26.23 11.69 -14.29
N ALA A 282 26.34 11.95 -12.99
CA ALA A 282 25.56 12.95 -12.28
C ALA A 282 26.43 13.72 -11.28
N ASP A 283 26.43 15.05 -11.34
CA ASP A 283 27.21 15.89 -10.43
C ASP A 283 26.38 16.40 -9.25
N THR A 284 25.05 16.41 -9.40
CA THR A 284 24.09 16.94 -8.43
C THR A 284 22.91 16.01 -8.20
N THR A 285 22.19 16.22 -7.09
CA THR A 285 20.96 15.48 -6.77
C THR A 285 19.90 15.62 -7.86
N ALA A 286 19.86 16.75 -8.56
CA ALA A 286 18.93 16.98 -9.67
C ALA A 286 19.27 16.13 -10.90
N ASP A 287 20.56 15.89 -11.15
CA ASP A 287 21.03 15.06 -12.26
C ASP A 287 20.66 13.59 -12.02
N VAL A 288 20.92 13.08 -10.80
CA VAL A 288 20.53 11.70 -10.42
C VAL A 288 19.03 11.50 -10.57
N ARG A 289 18.22 12.47 -10.13
CA ARG A 289 16.77 12.42 -10.32
C ARG A 289 16.36 12.35 -11.78
N THR A 290 17.06 13.07 -12.65
CA THR A 290 16.77 13.05 -14.08
C THR A 290 17.15 11.72 -14.71
N ALA A 291 18.27 11.14 -14.29
CA ALA A 291 18.70 9.80 -14.73
C ALA A 291 17.73 8.71 -14.27
N ASP A 292 17.31 8.77 -13.01
CA ASP A 292 16.35 7.83 -12.42
C ASP A 292 15.01 7.80 -13.17
N CYS A 293 14.53 8.97 -13.60
CA CYS A 293 13.32 9.08 -14.41
C CYS A 293 13.41 8.49 -15.81
N ALA A 294 14.63 8.35 -16.34
CA ALA A 294 14.84 7.88 -17.70
C ALA A 294 14.97 6.34 -17.78
N ALA A 295 15.14 5.67 -16.64
CA ALA A 295 15.25 4.23 -16.50
C ALA A 295 13.88 3.54 -16.45
#